data_AF-A0A972Q9D6-F1
#
_entry.id   AF-A0A972Q9D6-F1
#
_cell.length_a   1.000
_cell.length_b   1.000
_cell.length_c   1.000
_cell.angle_alpha   90.00
_cell.angle_beta   90.00
_cell.angle_gamma   90.00
#
_symmetry.space_group_name_H-M   'P 1'
#
loop_
_entity.id
_entity.type
_entity.pdbx_description
1 polymer ?
#
loop_
_entity_poly.entity_id
_entity_poly.type
_entity_poly.pdbx_seq_one_letter_code
_entity_poly.pdbx_strand_id
1 'polypeptide(L)'
;MDSYNASNSSKLYSISQVHALTGVPKPTLRFWEREFRSFIEPLRTPGNQRRYDDQAVENIKRINHLVKVEGYTLEGARKKLEALGVEG
;
A
#
# COMPACT_ATOMS: atom_id res chain seq x y z
N MET A 1 17.06 -10.37 20.34
CA MET A 1 16.65 -9.41 19.30
C MET A 1 15.29 -9.88 18.85
N ASP A 2 14.33 -9.92 19.78
CA ASP A 2 13.11 -10.72 19.62
C ASP A 2 12.01 -10.02 20.40
N SER A 3 11.41 -9.01 19.76
CA SER A 3 10.24 -8.32 20.28
C SER A 3 9.16 -8.27 19.20
N TYR A 4 8.83 -9.43 18.61
CA TYR A 4 7.60 -9.55 17.82
C TYR A 4 6.43 -9.72 18.79
N ASN A 5 5.94 -8.59 19.28
CA ASN A 5 4.83 -8.48 20.21
C ASN A 5 3.59 -9.17 19.60
N ALA A 6 3.30 -10.38 20.04
CA ALA A 6 2.08 -11.10 19.68
C ALA A 6 0.88 -10.46 20.40
N SER A 7 0.26 -9.45 19.79
CA SER A 7 -1.08 -8.97 20.18
C SER A 7 -1.86 -8.18 19.12
N ASN A 8 -1.53 -8.34 17.82
CA ASN A 8 -2.39 -7.92 16.71
C ASN A 8 -2.05 -8.78 15.49
N SER A 9 -2.89 -9.77 15.14
CA SER A 9 -2.73 -10.50 13.89
C SER A 9 -3.12 -9.59 12.72
N SER A 10 -2.21 -8.71 12.28
CA SER A 10 -2.42 -7.84 11.13
C SER A 10 -2.78 -8.70 9.92
N LYS A 11 -3.92 -8.40 9.30
CA LYS A 11 -4.44 -9.25 8.23
C LYS A 11 -3.59 -9.06 6.98
N LEU A 12 -3.20 -10.17 6.36
CA LEU A 12 -2.43 -10.16 5.12
C LEU A 12 -3.33 -10.47 3.93
N TYR A 13 -3.22 -9.64 2.89
CA TYR A 13 -4.00 -9.72 1.68
C TYR A 13 -3.12 -10.10 0.49
N SER A 14 -3.63 -10.97 -0.38
CA SER A 14 -3.07 -11.18 -1.71
C SER A 14 -3.38 -10.00 -2.63
N ILE A 15 -2.62 -9.83 -3.72
CA ILE A 15 -2.91 -8.79 -4.73
C ILE A 15 -4.32 -8.89 -5.33
N SER A 16 -4.90 -10.09 -5.38
CA SER A 16 -6.28 -10.29 -5.82
C SER A 16 -7.29 -9.74 -4.82
N GLN A 17 -7.04 -9.92 -3.52
CA GLN A 17 -7.89 -9.34 -2.46
C GLN A 17 -7.73 -7.82 -2.41
N VAL A 18 -6.51 -7.29 -2.54
CA VAL A 18 -6.29 -5.84 -2.57
C VAL A 18 -7.00 -5.21 -3.77
N HIS A 19 -6.97 -5.84 -4.94
CA HIS A 19 -7.77 -5.42 -6.08
C HIS A 19 -9.27 -5.39 -5.76
N ALA A 20 -9.80 -6.45 -5.14
CA ALA A 20 -11.21 -6.49 -4.76
C ALA A 20 -11.59 -5.42 -3.72
N LEU A 21 -10.69 -5.09 -2.79
CA LEU A 21 -10.92 -4.12 -1.72
C LEU A 21 -10.79 -2.66 -2.17
N THR A 22 -9.94 -2.39 -3.17
CA THR A 22 -9.58 -1.02 -3.58
C THR A 22 -10.10 -0.64 -4.96
N GLY A 23 -10.51 -1.62 -5.77
CA GLY A 23 -10.86 -1.42 -7.17
C GLY A 23 -9.65 -1.15 -8.08
N VAL A 24 -8.44 -1.02 -7.53
CA VAL A 24 -7.24 -0.71 -8.30
C VAL A 24 -6.83 -1.94 -9.12
N PRO A 25 -6.56 -1.81 -10.43
CA PRO A 25 -6.13 -2.93 -11.26
C PRO A 25 -4.81 -3.54 -10.77
N LYS A 26 -4.69 -4.86 -10.84
CA LYS A 26 -3.48 -5.58 -10.38
C LYS A 26 -2.19 -5.08 -11.05
N PRO A 27 -2.14 -4.73 -12.36
CA PRO A 27 -0.94 -4.14 -12.96
C PRO A 27 -0.57 -2.78 -12.34
N THR A 28 -1.57 -1.94 -12.06
CA THR A 28 -1.38 -0.65 -11.37
C THR A 28 -0.84 -0.85 -9.96
N LEU A 29 -1.34 -1.83 -9.20
CA LEU A 29 -0.81 -2.18 -7.88
C LEU A 29 0.69 -2.51 -7.94
N ARG A 30 1.11 -3.35 -8.90
CA ARG A 30 2.53 -3.70 -9.08
C ARG A 30 3.39 -2.50 -9.47
N PHE A 31 2.84 -1.61 -10.28
CA PHE A 31 3.51 -0.39 -10.67
C PHE A 31 3.67 0.54 -9.46
N TRP A 32 2.62 0.71 -8.65
CA TRP A 32 2.65 1.53 -7.44
C TRP A 32 3.58 0.99 -6.35
N GLU A 33 3.76 -0.32 -6.21
CA GLU A 33 4.83 -0.87 -5.34
C GLU A 33 6.20 -0.29 -5.67
N ARG A 34 6.49 -0.03 -6.95
CA ARG A 34 7.76 0.58 -7.37
C ARG A 34 7.77 2.08 -7.15
N GLU A 35 6.67 2.76 -7.45
CA GLU A 35 6.57 4.22 -7.36
C GLU A 35 6.40 4.73 -5.92
N PHE A 36 5.84 3.94 -5.02
CA PHE A 36 5.52 4.33 -3.64
C PHE A 36 6.16 3.36 -2.64
N ARG A 37 7.43 2.96 -2.86
CA ARG A 37 8.12 1.97 -2.02
C ARG A 37 8.06 2.26 -0.51
N SER A 38 8.13 3.53 -0.11
CA SER A 38 8.04 3.94 1.30
C SER A 38 6.65 3.78 1.92
N PHE A 39 5.61 3.59 1.10
CA PHE A 39 4.21 3.50 1.53
C PHE A 39 3.58 2.14 1.23
N ILE A 40 4.06 1.44 0.21
CA ILE A 40 3.56 0.13 -0.22
C ILE A 40 4.75 -0.82 -0.35
N GLU A 41 5.06 -1.50 0.74
CA GLU A 41 6.06 -2.56 0.75
C GLU A 41 5.39 -3.91 1.07
N PRO A 42 5.07 -4.73 0.05
CA PRO A 42 4.46 -6.03 0.30
C PRO A 42 5.49 -6.99 0.87
N LEU A 43 5.10 -7.69 1.94
CA LEU A 43 5.80 -8.87 2.41
C LEU A 43 5.81 -9.93 1.31
N ARG A 44 6.90 -10.69 1.22
CA ARG A 44 7.02 -11.82 0.28
C ARG A 44 7.01 -13.13 1.05
N THR A 45 6.16 -14.05 0.61
CA THR A 45 6.20 -15.43 1.11
C THR A 45 7.43 -16.17 0.55
N PRO A 46 7.80 -17.35 1.09
CA PRO A 46 8.86 -18.19 0.51
C PRO A 46 8.63 -18.54 -0.97
N GLY A 47 7.36 -18.67 -1.39
CA GLY A 47 6.97 -18.87 -2.79
C GLY A 47 6.93 -17.59 -3.63
N ASN A 48 7.56 -16.51 -3.18
CA ASN A 48 7.63 -15.19 -3.83
C ASN A 48 6.26 -14.52 -4.09
N GLN A 49 5.24 -14.89 -3.31
CA GLN A 49 3.91 -14.28 -3.41
C GLN A 49 3.83 -13.03 -2.53
N ARG A 50 3.25 -11.95 -3.07
CA ARG A 50 3.08 -10.69 -2.34
C ARG A 50 1.94 -10.77 -1.32
N ARG A 51 2.17 -10.16 -0.17
CA ARG A 51 1.21 -9.99 0.92
C ARG A 51 1.25 -8.54 1.40
N TYR A 52 0.11 -7.89 1.35
CA TYR A 52 -0.08 -6.51 1.81
C TYR A 52 -0.74 -6.57 3.17
N ASP A 53 -0.29 -5.73 4.11
CA ASP A 53 -0.99 -5.55 5.38
C ASP A 53 -2.10 -4.50 5.26
N ASP A 54 -2.82 -4.27 6.36
CA ASP A 54 -3.89 -3.28 6.41
C ASP A 54 -3.37 -1.85 6.09
N GLN A 55 -2.15 -1.50 6.52
CA GLN A 55 -1.56 -0.19 6.27
C GLN A 55 -1.27 0.04 4.79
N ALA A 56 -0.71 -0.95 4.10
CA ALA A 56 -0.47 -0.88 2.66
C ALA A 56 -1.80 -0.77 1.88
N VAL A 57 -2.85 -1.49 2.28
CA VAL A 57 -4.18 -1.36 1.67
C VAL A 57 -4.74 0.04 1.84
N GLU A 58 -4.60 0.64 3.02
CA GLU A 58 -5.06 1.99 3.29
C GLU A 58 -4.27 3.03 2.47
N ASN A 59 -2.95 2.88 2.38
CA ASN A 59 -2.12 3.74 1.54
C ASN A 59 -2.52 3.63 0.05
N ILE A 60 -2.83 2.44 -0.44
CA ILE A 60 -3.33 2.23 -1.82
C ILE A 60 -4.65 2.96 -2.05
N LYS A 61 -5.59 2.92 -1.09
CA LYS A 61 -6.86 3.67 -1.19
C LYS A 61 -6.62 5.17 -1.28
N ARG A 62 -5.71 5.70 -0.45
CA ARG A 62 -5.33 7.12 -0.46
C ARG A 62 -4.69 7.53 -1.78
N ILE A 63 -3.73 6.76 -2.29
CA ILE A 63 -3.12 7.01 -3.61
C ILE A 63 -4.19 7.02 -4.70
N ASN A 64 -5.11 6.06 -4.65
CA ASN A 64 -6.21 6.00 -5.62
C ASN A 64 -7.11 7.23 -5.55
N HIS A 65 -7.45 7.71 -4.36
CA HIS A 65 -8.22 8.93 -4.18
C HIS A 65 -7.48 10.16 -4.74
N LEU A 66 -6.22 10.35 -4.36
CA LEU A 66 -5.39 11.47 -4.82
C LEU A 66 -5.28 11.52 -6.35
N VAL A 67 -5.07 10.37 -6.98
CA VAL A 67 -4.86 10.29 -8.44
C VAL A 67 -6.18 10.35 -9.21
N LYS A 68 -7.23 9.64 -8.77
CA LYS A 68 -8.48 9.49 -9.53
C LYS A 68 -9.52 10.54 -9.21
N VAL A 69 -9.56 11.04 -7.98
CA VAL A 69 -10.57 11.99 -7.52
C VAL A 69 -10.01 13.39 -7.49
N GLU A 70 -8.83 13.58 -6.89
CA GLU A 70 -8.21 14.91 -6.75
C GLU A 70 -7.35 15.32 -7.96
N GLY A 71 -7.07 14.38 -8.87
CA GLY A 71 -6.36 14.68 -10.13
C GLY A 71 -4.85 14.90 -9.98
N TYR A 72 -4.24 14.48 -8.87
CA TYR A 72 -2.80 14.57 -8.70
C TYR A 72 -2.04 13.66 -9.68
N THR A 73 -0.87 14.13 -10.12
CA THR A 73 0.13 13.25 -10.71
C THR A 73 0.65 12.28 -9.65
N LEU A 74 1.30 11.18 -10.06
CA LEU A 74 1.88 10.22 -9.11
C LEU A 74 2.93 10.86 -8.20
N GLU A 75 3.73 11.78 -8.72
CA GLU A 75 4.69 12.54 -7.94
C GLU A 75 4.00 13.49 -6.95
N GLY A 76 2.94 14.17 -7.37
CA GLY A 76 2.14 15.04 -6.50
C GLY A 76 1.46 14.24 -5.38
N ALA A 77 0.90 13.07 -5.71
CA ALA A 77 0.32 12.17 -4.73
C ALA A 77 1.37 11.67 -3.72
N ARG A 78 2.59 11.33 -4.18
CA ARG A 78 3.71 10.92 -3.31
C ARG A 78 4.06 12.03 -2.32
N LYS A 79 4.30 13.24 -2.81
CA LYS A 79 4.61 14.42 -1.96
C LYS A 79 3.51 14.68 -0.94
N LYS A 80 2.24 14.55 -1.36
CA LYS A 80 1.10 14.72 -0.46
C LYS A 80 1.03 13.64 0.62
N LEU A 81 1.29 12.38 0.27
CA LEU A 81 1.36 11.27 1.23
C LEU A 81 2.51 11.42 2.23
N GLU A 82 3.68 11.88 1.78
CA GLU A 82 4.80 12.21 2.67
C GLU A 82 4.41 13.32 3.65
N ALA A 83 3.81 14.41 3.16
CA ALA A 83 3.35 15.49 4.03
C ALA A 83 2.31 15.02 5.07
N LEU A 84 1.37 14.15 4.68
CA LEU A 84 0.37 13.58 5.58
C LEU A 84 0.97 12.61 6.62
N GLY A 85 2.14 12.02 6.33
CA GLY A 85 2.86 11.14 7.25
C GLY A 85 3.86 11.85 8.17
N VAL A 86 4.16 13.12 7.90
CA VAL A 86 5.08 13.97 8.68
C VAL A 86 4.36 14.73 9.80
N GLU A 87 3.03 14.65 9.88
CA GLU A 87 2.22 15.23 10.98
C GLU A 87 1.92 14.23 12.13
N GLY A 88 2.77 13.21 12.31
CA GLY A 88 2.66 12.21 13.39
C GLY A 88 3.88 12.17 14.29
#